data_AF-A0A7S2D536-F1
#
_entry.id   AF-A0A7S2D536-F1
#
_cell.length_a   1.000
_cell.length_b   1.000
_cell.length_c   1.000
_cell.angle_alpha   90.00
_cell.angle_beta   90.00
_cell.angle_gamma   90.00
#
_symmetry.space_group_name_H-M   'P 1'
#
loop_
_entity.id
_entity.type
_entity.pdbx_description
1 polymer ?
#
loop_
_entity_poly.entity_id
_entity_poly.type
_entity_poly.pdbx_seq_one_letter_code
_entity_poly.pdbx_strand_id
1 'polypeptide(L)'
;PQQWSLADVSLLSQAEAAAVDAALMPTPGFSVEALMELSGLSVASAVAEHYPPSRYPRVVAVIGPGGNGGDAMVASRHLIAMGYLVSAYYPRRNGRPLYQSLVTTLDMMGVTWLDELPPPDARVVLLDGVFGFSFRPPLRAPFDTLLSV
;
A
#
# COMPACT_ATOMS: atom_id res chain seq x y z
N PRO A 1 -12.95 -11.11 -21.09
CA PRO A 1 -12.04 -11.40 -19.95
C PRO A 1 -12.39 -12.76 -19.32
N GLN A 2 -11.38 -13.59 -19.06
CA GLN A 2 -11.58 -14.86 -18.36
C GLN A 2 -12.05 -14.57 -16.93
N GLN A 3 -13.22 -15.08 -16.54
CA GLN A 3 -13.71 -15.00 -15.17
C GLN A 3 -13.07 -16.12 -14.36
N TRP A 4 -12.34 -15.76 -13.33
CA TRP A 4 -11.72 -16.71 -12.39
C TRP A 4 -12.72 -16.95 -11.26
N SER A 5 -13.02 -18.20 -10.93
CA SER A 5 -13.81 -18.48 -9.74
C SER A 5 -12.91 -18.51 -8.52
N LEU A 6 -13.44 -18.22 -7.33
CA LEU A 6 -12.67 -18.37 -6.09
C LEU A 6 -12.22 -19.82 -5.84
N ALA A 7 -12.86 -20.80 -6.47
CA ALA A 7 -12.46 -22.21 -6.40
C ALA A 7 -11.17 -22.49 -7.21
N ASP A 8 -10.80 -21.60 -8.14
CA ASP A 8 -9.61 -21.72 -8.98
C ASP A 8 -8.39 -20.97 -8.41
N VAL A 9 -8.54 -20.34 -7.24
CA VAL A 9 -7.49 -19.52 -6.60
C VAL A 9 -6.88 -20.25 -5.41
N SER A 10 -5.57 -20.49 -5.47
CA SER A 10 -4.82 -21.08 -4.36
C SER A 10 -4.43 -20.03 -3.33
N LEU A 11 -4.64 -20.32 -2.04
CA LEU A 11 -4.07 -19.54 -0.94
C LEU A 11 -2.63 -20.00 -0.68
N LEU A 12 -1.68 -19.07 -0.74
CA LEU A 12 -0.27 -19.35 -0.57
C LEU A 12 0.16 -19.17 0.89
N SER A 13 0.99 -20.08 1.38
CA SER A 13 1.77 -19.88 2.61
C SER A 13 2.81 -18.77 2.43
N GLN A 14 3.34 -18.25 3.55
CA GLN A 14 4.42 -17.26 3.52
C GLN A 14 5.64 -17.74 2.70
N ALA A 15 5.98 -19.03 2.81
CA ALA A 15 7.12 -19.61 2.09
C ALA A 15 6.85 -19.70 0.58
N GLU A 16 5.64 -20.07 0.18
CA GLU A 16 5.24 -20.15 -1.23
C GLU A 16 5.18 -18.75 -1.87
N ALA A 17 4.60 -17.77 -1.19
CA ALA A 17 4.57 -16.38 -1.67
C ALA A 17 5.99 -15.82 -1.86
N ALA A 18 6.89 -16.05 -0.90
CA ALA A 18 8.29 -15.65 -1.03
C ALA A 18 9.02 -16.36 -2.19
N ALA A 19 8.69 -17.64 -2.44
CA ALA A 19 9.26 -18.40 -3.54
C ALA A 19 8.78 -17.87 -4.91
N VAL A 20 7.51 -17.46 -5.02
CA VAL A 20 6.96 -16.82 -6.22
C VAL A 20 7.69 -15.52 -6.51
N ASP A 21 7.84 -14.63 -5.53
CA ASP A 21 8.58 -13.37 -5.68
C ASP A 21 10.03 -13.63 -6.13
N ALA A 22 10.70 -14.59 -5.48
CA ALA A 22 12.08 -14.94 -5.81
C ALA A 22 12.23 -15.51 -7.23
N ALA A 23 11.23 -16.23 -7.74
CA ALA A 23 11.22 -16.76 -9.11
C ALA A 23 10.95 -15.68 -10.16
N LEU A 24 10.21 -14.62 -9.81
CA LEU A 24 9.90 -13.51 -10.71
C LEU A 24 11.10 -12.58 -10.93
N MET A 25 11.87 -12.26 -9.88
CA MET A 25 12.93 -11.24 -9.96
C MET A 25 14.03 -11.48 -11.03
N PRO A 26 14.47 -12.71 -11.32
CA PRO A 26 15.46 -12.96 -12.38
C PRO A 26 14.90 -12.84 -13.80
N THR A 27 13.57 -12.79 -13.95
CA THR A 27 12.92 -12.80 -15.27
C THR A 27 13.02 -11.42 -15.91
N PRO A 28 13.56 -11.30 -17.14
CA PRO A 28 13.64 -10.02 -17.85
C PRO A 28 12.28 -9.35 -17.98
N GLY A 29 12.20 -8.06 -17.69
CA GLY A 29 10.96 -7.28 -17.72
C GLY A 29 10.26 -7.13 -16.37
N PHE A 30 10.70 -7.87 -15.34
CA PHE A 30 10.25 -7.65 -13.96
C PHE A 30 11.30 -6.86 -13.17
N SER A 31 10.86 -5.79 -12.53
CA SER A 31 11.64 -5.09 -11.50
C SER A 31 10.75 -4.87 -10.28
N VAL A 32 11.38 -4.64 -9.12
CA VAL A 32 10.65 -4.33 -7.89
C VAL A 32 9.77 -3.09 -8.09
N GLU A 33 10.29 -2.07 -8.77
CA GLU A 33 9.56 -0.83 -9.08
C GLU A 33 8.36 -1.10 -9.97
N ALA A 34 8.53 -1.87 -11.05
CA ALA A 34 7.45 -2.18 -11.97
C ALA A 34 6.34 -3.03 -11.31
N LEU A 35 6.71 -4.00 -10.48
CA LEU A 35 5.75 -4.84 -9.77
C LEU A 35 5.02 -4.07 -8.67
N MET A 36 5.74 -3.23 -7.91
CA MET A 36 5.16 -2.34 -6.91
C MET A 36 4.21 -1.32 -7.55
N GLU A 37 4.56 -0.83 -8.74
CA GLU A 37 3.71 0.06 -9.52
C GLU A 37 2.36 -0.57 -9.87
N LEU A 38 2.41 -1.81 -10.38
CA LEU A 38 1.23 -2.59 -10.74
C LEU A 38 0.41 -2.97 -9.50
N SER A 39 1.08 -3.36 -8.41
CA SER A 39 0.46 -3.70 -7.13
C SER A 39 -0.32 -2.51 -6.56
N GLY A 40 0.33 -1.35 -6.43
CA GLY A 40 -0.32 -0.14 -5.92
C GLY A 40 -1.43 0.38 -6.84
N LEU A 41 -1.29 0.27 -8.16
CA LEU A 41 -2.39 0.58 -9.09
C LEU A 41 -3.59 -0.36 -8.89
N SER A 42 -3.35 -1.65 -8.69
CA SER A 42 -4.41 -2.64 -8.42
C SER A 42 -5.16 -2.30 -7.12
N VAL A 43 -4.43 -1.93 -6.07
CA VAL A 43 -5.01 -1.47 -4.80
C VAL A 43 -5.85 -0.21 -4.99
N ALA A 44 -5.31 0.81 -5.67
CA ALA A 44 -6.04 2.05 -5.96
C ALA A 44 -7.31 1.81 -6.77
N SER A 45 -7.25 0.90 -7.76
CA SER A 45 -8.40 0.53 -8.60
C SER A 45 -9.50 -0.14 -7.78
N ALA A 46 -9.13 -1.07 -6.89
CA ALA A 46 -10.08 -1.73 -6.01
C ALA A 46 -10.75 -0.74 -5.03
N VAL A 47 -9.97 0.21 -4.49
CA VAL A 47 -10.51 1.30 -3.66
C VAL A 47 -11.47 2.17 -4.46
N ALA A 48 -11.10 2.55 -5.69
CA ALA A 48 -11.94 3.38 -6.56
C ALA A 48 -13.28 2.74 -6.91
N GLU A 49 -13.28 1.42 -7.14
CA GLU A 49 -14.47 0.64 -7.45
C GLU A 49 -15.43 0.53 -6.25
N HIS A 50 -14.91 0.24 -5.06
CA HIS A 50 -15.74 -0.07 -3.89
C HIS A 50 -16.07 1.16 -3.04
N TYR A 51 -15.20 2.18 -3.06
CA TYR A 51 -15.31 3.39 -2.23
C TYR A 51 -15.19 4.65 -3.10
N PRO A 52 -16.12 4.90 -4.03
CA PRO A 52 -15.99 5.98 -5.01
C PRO A 52 -15.82 7.35 -4.33
N PRO A 53 -15.03 8.27 -4.91
CA PRO A 53 -14.66 9.54 -4.27
C PRO A 53 -15.87 10.45 -4.05
N SER A 54 -16.95 10.27 -4.80
CA SER A 54 -18.22 10.98 -4.60
C SER A 54 -18.84 10.72 -3.21
N ARG A 55 -18.60 9.54 -2.63
CA ARG A 55 -19.10 9.14 -1.31
C ARG A 55 -18.01 9.15 -0.26
N TYR A 56 -16.82 8.67 -0.62
CA TYR A 56 -15.64 8.52 0.24
C TYR A 56 -14.46 9.34 -0.31
N PRO A 57 -14.52 10.69 -0.24
CA PRO A 57 -13.53 11.55 -0.90
C PRO A 57 -12.16 11.50 -0.24
N ARG A 58 -12.04 10.97 0.99
CA ARG A 58 -10.82 11.04 1.81
C ARG A 58 -10.22 9.65 2.00
N VAL A 59 -8.91 9.57 1.84
CA VAL A 59 -8.10 8.38 2.12
C VAL A 59 -7.02 8.75 3.13
N VAL A 60 -6.82 7.90 4.13
CA VAL A 60 -5.68 7.96 5.04
C VAL A 60 -4.82 6.73 4.81
N ALA A 61 -3.63 6.91 4.25
CA ALA A 61 -2.66 5.83 4.05
C ALA A 61 -1.77 5.66 5.28
N VAL A 62 -1.72 4.45 5.82
CA VAL A 62 -0.86 4.07 6.94
C VAL A 62 0.32 3.29 6.39
N ILE A 63 1.49 3.91 6.33
CA ILE A 63 2.62 3.42 5.55
C ILE A 63 3.63 2.71 6.46
N GLY A 64 3.90 1.45 6.16
CA GLY A 64 4.95 0.67 6.80
C GLY A 64 6.34 0.86 6.21
N PRO A 65 7.38 0.31 6.84
CA PRO A 65 8.78 0.51 6.42
C PRO A 65 9.21 -0.37 5.24
N GLY A 66 8.37 -1.29 4.76
CA GLY A 66 8.72 -2.32 3.76
C GLY A 66 7.95 -2.22 2.45
N GLY A 67 7.93 -3.32 1.69
CA GLY A 67 7.29 -3.40 0.37
C GLY A 67 5.82 -2.97 0.38
N ASN A 68 5.04 -3.43 1.36
CA ASN A 68 3.62 -3.05 1.52
C ASN A 68 3.44 -1.52 1.70
N GLY A 69 4.40 -0.86 2.35
CA GLY A 69 4.39 0.60 2.46
C GLY A 69 4.70 1.28 1.12
N GLY A 70 5.56 0.68 0.31
CA GLY A 70 5.79 1.07 -1.07
C GLY A 70 4.53 0.96 -1.93
N ASP A 71 3.84 -0.19 -1.85
CA ASP A 71 2.56 -0.42 -2.55
C ASP A 71 1.50 0.61 -2.12
N ALA A 72 1.40 0.90 -0.81
CA ALA A 72 0.48 1.93 -0.31
C ALA A 72 0.84 3.35 -0.78
N MET A 73 2.13 3.68 -0.90
CA MET A 73 2.56 4.96 -1.49
C MET A 73 2.22 5.07 -2.97
N VAL A 74 2.42 3.98 -3.74
CA VAL A 74 2.00 3.91 -5.15
C VAL A 74 0.49 4.03 -5.27
N ALA A 75 -0.27 3.31 -4.44
CA ALA A 75 -1.73 3.40 -4.42
C ALA A 75 -2.19 4.83 -4.09
N SER A 76 -1.53 5.47 -3.12
CA SER A 76 -1.85 6.85 -2.71
C SER A 76 -1.76 7.84 -3.86
N ARG A 77 -0.69 7.83 -4.66
CA ARG A 77 -0.57 8.74 -5.83
C ARG A 77 -1.59 8.44 -6.92
N HIS A 78 -1.93 7.16 -7.16
CA HIS A 78 -3.00 6.80 -8.10
C HIS A 78 -4.36 7.28 -7.61
N LEU A 79 -4.63 7.17 -6.31
CA LEU A 79 -5.86 7.69 -5.70
C LEU A 79 -5.94 9.23 -5.80
N ILE A 80 -4.83 9.95 -5.62
CA ILE A 80 -4.79 11.40 -5.88
C ILE A 80 -5.18 11.69 -7.34
N ALA A 81 -4.60 10.97 -8.30
CA ALA A 81 -4.92 11.12 -9.72
C ALA A 81 -6.38 10.77 -10.07
N MET A 82 -7.00 9.88 -9.29
CA MET A 82 -8.42 9.50 -9.39
C MET A 82 -9.37 10.46 -8.65
N GLY A 83 -8.85 11.54 -8.04
CA GLY A 83 -9.65 12.60 -7.42
C GLY A 83 -9.89 12.45 -5.92
N TYR A 84 -9.16 11.57 -5.23
CA TYR A 84 -9.22 11.46 -3.78
C TYR A 84 -8.35 12.52 -3.08
N LEU A 85 -8.78 12.92 -1.88
CA LEU A 85 -7.99 13.68 -0.94
C LEU A 85 -7.20 12.72 -0.06
N VAL A 86 -5.90 12.59 -0.31
CA VAL A 86 -5.05 11.61 0.38
C VAL A 86 -4.18 12.28 1.44
N SER A 87 -4.25 11.73 2.65
CA SER A 87 -3.31 12.01 3.74
C SER A 87 -2.51 10.74 4.06
N ALA A 88 -1.30 10.88 4.56
CA ALA A 88 -0.38 9.76 4.76
C ALA A 88 0.33 9.84 6.12
N TYR A 89 0.24 8.78 6.91
CA TYR A 89 1.00 8.59 8.15
C TYR A 89 2.14 7.62 7.88
N TYR A 90 3.39 8.10 7.99
CA TYR A 90 4.59 7.29 7.70
C TYR A 90 5.65 7.39 8.82
N PRO A 91 5.42 6.71 9.95
CA PRO A 91 6.20 6.94 11.17
C PRO A 91 7.61 6.32 11.14
N ARG A 92 7.89 5.39 10.22
CA ARG A 92 9.19 4.75 10.06
C ARG A 92 9.61 4.72 8.60
N ARG A 93 10.25 5.80 8.16
CA ARG A 93 10.69 6.00 6.78
C ARG A 93 11.81 5.05 6.38
N ASN A 94 11.71 4.47 5.18
CA ASN A 94 12.75 3.64 4.59
C ASN A 94 13.74 4.52 3.80
N GLY A 95 15.02 4.41 4.11
CA GLY A 95 16.07 5.22 3.50
C GLY A 95 16.57 4.73 2.14
N ARG A 96 16.02 3.65 1.56
CA ARG A 96 16.45 3.21 0.23
C ARG A 96 15.92 4.16 -0.86
N PRO A 97 16.66 4.35 -1.97
CA PRO A 97 16.30 5.31 -3.02
C PRO A 97 14.87 5.18 -3.55
N LEU A 98 14.40 3.95 -3.79
CA LEU A 98 13.02 3.68 -4.24
C LEU A 98 11.96 4.37 -3.36
N TYR A 99 12.03 4.19 -2.04
CA TYR A 99 11.03 4.78 -1.13
C TYR A 99 11.19 6.29 -1.01
N GLN A 100 12.41 6.81 -1.10
CA GLN A 100 12.62 8.27 -1.15
C GLN A 100 11.99 8.88 -2.41
N SER A 101 12.14 8.24 -3.57
CA SER A 101 11.50 8.67 -4.82
C SER A 101 9.98 8.62 -4.74
N LEU A 102 9.40 7.61 -4.07
CA LEU A 102 7.95 7.53 -3.82
C LEU A 102 7.46 8.67 -2.92
N VAL A 103 8.20 8.97 -1.84
CA VAL A 103 7.91 10.13 -0.96
C VAL A 103 7.94 11.42 -1.76
N THR A 104 9.00 11.67 -2.54
CA THR A 104 9.12 12.87 -3.39
C THR A 104 7.96 12.98 -4.38
N THR A 105 7.54 11.86 -4.99
CA THR A 105 6.40 11.85 -5.91
C THR A 105 5.11 12.25 -5.20
N LEU A 106 4.87 11.72 -4.00
CA LEU A 106 3.69 12.08 -3.20
C LEU A 106 3.72 13.55 -2.74
N ASP A 107 4.88 14.08 -2.37
CA ASP A 107 5.07 15.50 -2.05
C ASP A 107 4.67 16.38 -3.24
N MET A 108 5.16 16.05 -4.44
CA MET A 108 4.83 16.77 -5.68
C MET A 108 3.34 16.72 -6.03
N MET A 109 2.64 15.67 -5.59
CA MET A 109 1.21 15.49 -5.81
C MET A 109 0.35 16.08 -4.68
N GLY A 110 0.96 16.72 -3.68
CA GLY A 110 0.24 17.44 -2.63
C GLY A 110 -0.35 16.54 -1.54
N VAL A 111 0.28 15.38 -1.27
CA VAL A 111 -0.13 14.55 -0.12
C VAL A 111 -0.03 15.35 1.18
N THR A 112 -0.97 15.15 2.10
CA THR A 112 -0.84 15.68 3.45
C THR A 112 -0.16 14.66 4.35
N TRP A 113 1.07 14.91 4.78
CA TRP A 113 1.73 14.05 5.78
C TRP A 113 1.17 14.32 7.18
N LEU A 114 0.90 13.24 7.89
CA LEU A 114 0.34 13.24 9.24
C LEU A 114 1.42 12.84 10.25
N ASP A 115 1.43 13.50 11.40
CA ASP A 115 2.25 13.12 12.56
C ASP A 115 1.51 12.12 13.48
N GLU A 116 0.19 12.08 13.39
CA GLU A 116 -0.69 11.16 14.13
C GLU A 116 -1.90 10.76 13.28
N LEU A 117 -2.51 9.62 13.58
CA LEU A 117 -3.73 9.20 12.89
C LEU A 117 -4.93 10.03 13.36
N PRO A 118 -5.79 10.51 12.44
CA PRO A 118 -7.02 11.17 12.81
C PRO A 118 -7.99 10.18 13.48
N PRO A 119 -8.96 10.68 14.27
CA PRO A 119 -10.02 9.83 14.81
C PRO A 119 -10.81 9.13 13.69
N PRO A 120 -11.38 7.95 13.94
CA PRO A 120 -12.17 7.22 12.96
C PRO A 120 -13.32 8.05 12.37
N ASP A 121 -13.47 7.98 11.04
CA ASP A 121 -14.52 8.66 10.29
C ASP A 121 -15.08 7.70 9.23
N ALA A 122 -16.40 7.46 9.25
CA ALA A 122 -17.08 6.53 8.36
C ALA A 122 -17.00 6.90 6.86
N ARG A 123 -16.58 8.13 6.54
CA ARG A 123 -16.37 8.60 5.16
C ARG A 123 -14.92 8.60 4.71
N VAL A 124 -14.01 8.12 5.56
CA VAL A 124 -12.59 7.97 5.27
C VAL A 124 -12.27 6.52 4.97
N VAL A 125 -11.56 6.27 3.88
CA VAL A 125 -10.95 4.97 3.61
C VAL A 125 -9.58 4.92 4.30
N LEU A 126 -9.39 3.96 5.20
CA LEU A 126 -8.07 3.68 5.76
C LEU A 126 -7.35 2.67 4.87
N LEU A 127 -6.22 3.06 4.30
CA LEU A 127 -5.37 2.19 3.51
C LEU A 127 -4.23 1.64 4.39
N ASP A 128 -4.37 0.38 4.82
CA ASP A 128 -3.34 -0.31 5.61
C ASP A 128 -2.19 -0.81 4.71
N GLY A 129 -1.09 -0.06 4.74
CA GLY A 129 0.18 -0.38 4.11
C GLY A 129 1.26 -0.81 5.09
N VAL A 130 0.93 -1.26 6.30
CA VAL A 130 1.91 -1.44 7.38
C VAL A 130 2.81 -2.66 7.14
N PHE A 131 2.24 -3.86 7.13
CA PHE A 131 3.01 -5.10 6.99
C PHE A 131 2.43 -6.01 5.91
N GLY A 132 3.30 -6.48 5.01
CA GLY A 132 2.95 -7.47 3.99
C GLY A 132 3.25 -8.90 4.45
N PHE A 133 3.06 -9.86 3.54
CA PHE A 133 3.18 -11.30 3.83
C PHE A 133 4.56 -11.72 4.39
N SER A 134 5.61 -10.96 4.12
CA SER A 134 6.99 -11.27 4.55
C SER A 134 7.29 -10.82 6.00
N PHE A 135 6.34 -10.19 6.69
CA PHE A 135 6.53 -9.77 8.07
C PHE A 135 6.75 -10.96 9.01
N ARG A 136 7.60 -10.76 10.01
CA ARG A 136 7.86 -11.74 11.07
C ARG A 136 7.77 -11.05 12.43
N PRO A 137 6.96 -11.57 13.37
CA PRO A 137 6.88 -11.06 14.73
C PRO A 137 8.27 -11.04 15.44
N PRO A 138 8.42 -10.23 16.51
CA PRO A 138 7.39 -9.42 17.16
C PRO A 138 7.12 -8.07 16.49
N LEU A 139 5.92 -7.53 16.72
CA LEU A 139 5.64 -6.11 16.47
C LEU A 139 6.57 -5.25 17.34
N ARG A 140 6.94 -4.08 16.82
CA ARG A 140 7.80 -3.12 17.51
C ARG A 140 7.22 -1.73 17.35
N ALA A 141 7.50 -0.88 18.33
CA ALA A 141 7.18 0.54 18.29
C ALA A 141 7.59 1.20 16.96
N PRO A 142 6.71 2.04 16.37
CA PRO A 142 5.40 2.46 16.89
C PRO A 142 4.22 1.56 16.47
N PHE A 143 4.47 0.47 15.76
CA PHE A 143 3.41 -0.36 15.14
C PHE A 143 2.72 -1.32 16.11
N ASP A 144 3.36 -1.66 17.22
CA ASP A 144 2.75 -2.43 18.32
C ASP A 144 1.57 -1.69 18.94
N THR A 145 1.72 -0.40 19.23
CA THR A 145 0.64 0.46 19.75
C THR A 145 -0.37 0.81 18.67
N LEU A 146 0.07 1.01 17.42
CA LEU A 146 -0.80 1.36 16.30
C LEU A 146 -1.86 0.28 16.01
N LEU A 147 -1.45 -0.98 16.14
CA LEU A 147 -2.28 -2.15 15.80
C LEU A 147 -2.94 -2.80 17.02
N SER A 148 -2.73 -2.27 18.23
CA SER A 148 -3.33 -2.77 19.47
C SER A 148 -4.76 -2.26 19.73
N VAL A 149 -5.35 -1.55 18.77
CA VAL A 149 -6.67 -0.91 18.88
C VAL A 149 -7.78 -1.87 18.46
#